data_AF-A0A8J3S550-F1
#
_entry.id   AF-A0A8J3S550-F1
#
_cell.length_a   1.000
_cell.length_b   1.000
_cell.length_c   1.000
_cell.angle_alpha   90.00
_cell.angle_beta   90.00
_cell.angle_gamma   90.00
#
_symmetry.space_group_name_H-M   'P 1'
#
loop_
_entity.id
_entity.type
_entity.pdbx_description
1 polymer ?
#
loop_
_entity_poly.entity_id
_entity_poly.type
_entity_poly.pdbx_seq_one_letter_code
_entity_poly.pdbx_strand_id
1 'polypeptide(L)'
;MLASQATTLGEPYSRHLGGRVRELRFNLDGSAVRITYWLAPGQRIVLLTVFRKTRQHEEAEIERARQTQKACEAEHGPAAHAYDRAEESKS
;
A
#
# COMPACT_ATOMS: atom_id res chain seq x y z
N MET A 1 3.64 -8.46 9.57
CA MET A 1 4.97 -7.95 9.16
C MET A 1 4.98 -6.72 8.25
N LEU A 2 3.85 -6.13 7.84
CA LEU A 2 3.84 -4.73 7.35
C LEU A 2 3.68 -3.75 8.53
N ALA A 3 2.75 -4.03 9.45
CA ALA A 3 2.47 -3.20 10.63
C ALA A 3 3.66 -3.05 11.60
N SER A 4 4.59 -4.00 11.62
CA SER A 4 5.73 -4.01 12.55
C SER A 4 7.03 -3.43 11.98
N GLN A 5 7.17 -3.36 10.65
CA GLN A 5 8.44 -3.04 9.96
C GLN A 5 8.23 -2.18 8.70
N ALA A 6 7.16 -1.37 8.68
CA ALA A 6 6.74 -0.60 7.51
C ALA A 6 7.83 0.30 6.89
N THR A 7 8.71 0.83 7.75
CA THR A 7 9.81 1.73 7.39
C THR A 7 11.04 0.99 6.88
N THR A 8 11.25 -0.27 7.28
CA THR A 8 12.42 -1.08 6.94
C THR A 8 12.14 -2.17 5.91
N LEU A 9 10.86 -2.38 5.56
CA LEU A 9 10.48 -3.33 4.52
C LEU A 9 11.02 -2.88 3.16
N GLY A 10 11.98 -3.64 2.64
CA GLY A 10 12.61 -3.42 1.33
C GLY A 10 12.40 -4.60 0.39
N GLU A 11 13.24 -4.70 -0.64
CA GLU A 11 13.20 -5.82 -1.58
C GLU A 11 13.45 -7.16 -0.86
N PRO A 12 12.80 -8.27 -1.28
CA PRO A 12 11.95 -8.43 -2.46
C PRO A 12 10.47 -8.02 -2.27
N TYR A 13 10.07 -7.70 -1.04
CA TYR A 13 8.67 -7.51 -0.67
C TYR A 13 8.15 -6.11 -0.97
N SER A 14 9.00 -5.09 -0.85
CA SER A 14 8.66 -3.70 -1.13
C SER A 14 9.62 -3.07 -2.12
N ARG A 15 9.11 -2.20 -3.00
CA ARG A 15 9.92 -1.41 -3.95
C ARG A 15 9.54 0.06 -3.86
N HIS A 16 10.52 0.95 -3.90
CA HIS A 16 10.25 2.38 -4.06
C HIS A 16 9.82 2.69 -5.51
N LEU A 17 8.70 3.39 -5.69
CA LEU A 17 8.16 3.79 -7.00
C LEU A 17 8.39 5.27 -7.32
N GLY A 18 9.13 5.98 -6.47
CA GLY A 18 9.41 7.42 -6.60
C GLY A 18 8.45 8.28 -5.78
N GLY A 19 8.91 9.49 -5.44
CA GLY A 19 8.20 10.36 -4.51
C GLY A 19 8.09 9.72 -3.13
N ARG A 20 6.87 9.63 -2.58
CA ARG A 20 6.58 8.96 -1.31
C ARG A 20 5.93 7.57 -1.49
N VAL A 21 5.74 7.13 -2.73
CA VAL A 21 4.99 5.92 -3.06
C VAL A 21 5.90 4.70 -3.05
N ARG A 22 5.43 3.64 -2.40
CA ARG A 22 6.03 2.32 -2.35
C ARG A 22 5.05 1.28 -2.88
N GLU A 23 5.58 0.22 -3.46
CA GLU A 23 4.84 -0.95 -3.92
C GLU A 23 5.08 -2.10 -2.94
N LEU A 24 4.03 -2.78 -2.52
CA LEU A 24 4.08 -4.04 -1.81
C LEU A 24 3.76 -5.19 -2.78
N ARG A 25 4.58 -6.22 -2.76
CA ARG A 25 4.58 -7.31 -3.73
C ARG A 25 4.06 -8.60 -3.10
N PHE A 26 2.97 -9.11 -3.65
CA PHE A 26 2.36 -10.36 -3.21
C PHE A 26 2.09 -11.29 -4.39
N ASN A 27 1.97 -12.57 -4.07
CA ASN A 27 1.36 -13.56 -4.94
C ASN A 27 0.12 -14.08 -4.21
N LEU A 28 -1.04 -13.97 -4.86
CA LEU A 28 -2.33 -14.48 -4.37
C LEU A 28 -2.89 -15.41 -5.43
N ASP A 29 -3.13 -16.68 -5.07
CA ASP A 29 -3.67 -17.71 -5.97
C ASP A 29 -2.94 -17.80 -7.31
N GLY A 30 -1.60 -17.78 -7.25
CA GLY A 30 -0.73 -17.81 -8.44
C GLY A 30 -0.66 -16.50 -9.23
N SER A 31 -1.42 -15.48 -8.86
CA SER A 31 -1.41 -14.16 -9.50
C SER A 31 -0.52 -13.18 -8.73
N ALA A 32 0.37 -12.49 -9.43
CA ALA A 32 1.15 -11.40 -8.87
C ALA A 32 0.26 -10.17 -8.61
N VAL A 33 0.02 -9.84 -7.34
CA VAL A 33 -0.76 -8.68 -6.90
C VAL A 33 0.18 -7.62 -6.35
N ARG A 34 -0.13 -6.35 -6.60
CA ARG A 34 0.60 -5.18 -6.11
C ARG A 34 -0.34 -4.28 -5.35
N ILE A 35 0.11 -3.84 -4.18
CA ILE A 35 -0.58 -2.83 -3.37
C ILE A 35 0.34 -1.64 -3.25
N THR A 36 -0.09 -0.45 -3.67
CA THR A 36 0.68 0.77 -3.48
C THR A 36 0.33 1.40 -2.14
N TYR A 37 1.34 1.96 -1.49
CA TYR A 37 1.20 2.59 -0.18
C TYR A 37 2.19 3.72 0.00
N TRP A 38 1.97 4.57 1.00
CA TRP A 38 2.95 5.54 1.47
C TRP A 38 3.00 5.55 3.00
N LEU A 39 4.13 6.04 3.52
CA LEU A 39 4.34 6.23 4.95
C LEU A 39 4.00 7.69 5.28
N ALA A 40 2.83 7.88 5.89
CA ALA A 40 2.39 9.19 6.35
C ALA A 40 3.00 9.51 7.73
N PRO A 41 3.07 10.80 8.11
CA PRO A 41 3.53 11.20 9.44
C PRO A 41 2.78 10.48 10.57
N GLY A 42 3.49 10.19 11.66
CA GLY A 42 2.95 9.44 12.79
C GLY A 42 2.92 7.91 12.60
N GLN A 43 3.87 7.37 11.82
CA GLN A 43 4.02 5.91 11.57
C GLN A 43 2.77 5.25 10.97
N ARG A 44 2.03 5.99 10.14
CA ARG A 44 0.82 5.47 9.48
C ARG A 44 1.14 4.96 8.09
N ILE A 45 0.63 3.78 7.78
CA ILE A 45 0.66 3.23 6.42
C ILE A 45 -0.68 3.52 5.80
N VAL A 46 -0.71 4.24 4.68
CA VAL A 46 -1.94 4.43 3.90
C VAL A 46 -1.81 3.62 2.62
N LEU A 47 -2.74 2.69 2.43
CA LEU A 47 -2.86 1.92 1.19
C LEU A 47 -3.63 2.78 0.18
N LEU A 48 -3.14 2.83 -1.06
CA LEU A 48 -3.63 3.75 -2.09
C LEU A 48 -4.40 2.99 -3.17
N THR A 49 -3.74 2.04 -3.84
CA THR A 49 -4.35 1.26 -4.92
C THR A 49 -3.92 -0.20 -4.87
N VAL A 50 -4.76 -1.07 -5.43
CA VAL A 50 -4.44 -2.49 -5.66
C VAL A 50 -4.60 -2.81 -7.14
N PHE A 51 -3.64 -3.55 -7.70
CA PHE A 51 -3.72 -4.03 -9.08
C PHE A 51 -3.06 -5.40 -9.24
N ARG A 52 -3.53 -6.15 -10.23
CA ARG A 52 -2.87 -7.39 -10.67
C ARG A 52 -1.79 -7.02 -11.68
N LYS A 53 -0.58 -7.55 -11.52
CA LYS A 53 0.50 -7.33 -12.47
C LYS A 53 0.20 -8.09 -13.76
N THR A 54 -0.04 -7.35 -14.84
CA THR A 54 -0.28 -7.90 -16.18
C THR A 54 0.92 -7.76 -17.10
N ARG A 55 1.78 -6.76 -16.85
CA ARG A 55 3.00 -6.45 -17.64
C ARG A 55 4.22 -6.27 -16.74
N GLN A 56 5.38 -6.03 -17.33
CA GLN A 56 6.63 -5.80 -16.57
C GLN A 56 6.70 -4.36 -16.03
N HIS A 57 6.19 -3.39 -16.77
CA HIS A 57 6.11 -1.99 -16.42
C HIS A 57 4.64 -1.54 -16.45
N GLU A 58 4.10 -1.16 -15.30
CA GLU A 58 2.72 -0.70 -15.13
C GLU A 58 2.72 0.82 -14.86
N GLU A 59 3.28 1.62 -15.77
CA GLU A 59 3.49 3.07 -15.56
C GLU A 59 2.19 3.83 -15.25
N ALA A 60 1.09 3.45 -15.92
CA ALA A 60 -0.23 4.03 -15.66
C ALA A 60 -0.70 3.76 -14.22
N GLU A 61 -0.40 2.58 -13.68
CA GLU A 61 -0.73 2.20 -12.30
C GLU A 61 0.11 2.97 -11.28
N ILE A 62 1.40 3.17 -11.59
CA ILE A 62 2.32 3.97 -10.77
C ILE A 62 1.86 5.43 -10.74
N GLU A 63 1.49 5.98 -11.89
CA GLU A 63 1.03 7.37 -11.97
C GLU A 63 -0.32 7.54 -11.24
N ARG A 64 -1.25 6.59 -11.41
CA ARG A 64 -2.50 6.57 -10.63
C ARG A 64 -2.23 6.58 -9.14
N ALA A 65 -1.31 5.74 -8.65
CA ALA A 65 -0.94 5.70 -7.24
C ALA A 65 -0.35 7.02 -6.74
N ARG A 66 0.47 7.70 -7.54
CA ARG A 66 1.02 9.02 -7.21
C ARG A 66 -0.07 10.09 -7.13
N GLN A 67 -1.03 10.08 -8.05
CA GLN A 67 -2.17 11.01 -8.03
C GLN A 67 -3.05 10.77 -6.81
N THR A 68 -3.38 9.50 -6.50
CA THR A 68 -4.11 9.12 -5.28
C THR A 68 -3.37 9.54 -4.02
N GLN A 69 -2.03 9.39 -3.99
CA GLN A 69 -1.23 9.84 -2.86
C GLN A 69 -1.34 11.35 -2.62
N LYS A 70 -1.21 12.17 -3.68
CA LYS A 70 -1.32 13.63 -3.59
C LYS A 70 -2.70 14.07 -3.11
N ALA A 71 -3.76 13.49 -3.66
CA ALA A 71 -5.13 13.77 -3.23
C ALA A 71 -5.33 13.39 -1.75
N CYS A 72 -4.90 12.19 -1.36
CA CYS A 72 -4.99 11.73 0.03
C CYS A 72 -4.20 12.60 1.00
N GLU A 73 -3.02 13.10 0.63
CA GLU A 73 -2.22 14.00 1.45
C GLU A 73 -2.90 15.36 1.66
N ALA A 74 -3.59 15.87 0.63
CA ALA A 74 -4.25 17.17 0.68
C ALA A 74 -5.59 17.11 1.43
N GLU A 75 -6.33 16.00 1.32
CA GLU A 75 -7.73 15.93 1.75
C GLU A 75 -7.96 15.15 3.04
N HIS A 76 -7.04 14.28 3.45
CA HIS A 76 -7.30 13.33 4.54
C HIS A 76 -6.42 13.56 5.77
N GLY A 77 -7.08 13.73 6.92
CA GLY A 77 -6.47 13.68 8.24
C GLY A 77 -6.19 12.24 8.71
N PRO A 78 -5.88 12.04 10.01
CA PRO A 78 -5.72 10.71 10.59
C PRO A 78 -6.92 9.79 10.30
N ALA A 79 -6.66 8.51 10.07
CA ALA A 79 -7.73 7.53 9.89
C ALA A 79 -8.69 7.56 11.08
N ALA A 80 -9.98 7.77 10.82
CA ALA A 80 -11.02 7.85 11.85
C ALA A 80 -11.49 6.46 12.34
N HIS A 81 -11.18 5.40 11.60
CA HIS A 81 -11.59 4.03 11.90
C HIS A 81 -10.38 3.12 12.03
N ALA A 82 -10.24 2.49 13.20
CA ALA A 82 -9.32 1.39 13.41
C ALA A 82 -10.07 0.08 13.14
N TYR A 83 -9.57 -0.70 12.19
CA TYR A 83 -10.03 -2.06 11.95
C TYR A 83 -9.04 -3.01 12.62
N ASP A 84 -9.33 -3.37 13.86
CA ASP A 84 -8.66 -4.49 14.50
C ASP A 84 -9.32 -5.77 14.02
N ARG A 85 -8.50 -6.74 13.57
CA ARG A 85 -8.96 -8.12 13.40
C ARG A 85 -9.18 -8.70 14.80
N ALA A 86 -10.24 -8.26 15.48
CA ALA A 86 -10.85 -9.07 16.52
C ALA A 86 -11.42 -10.32 15.82
N GLU A 87 -11.10 -11.49 16.36
CA GLU A 87 -11.53 -12.77 15.82
C GLU A 87 -13.03 -12.75 15.49
N GLU A 88 -13.41 -13.26 14.32
CA GLU A 88 -14.78 -13.67 14.03
C GLU A 88 -15.19 -14.67 15.10
N SER A 89 -15.75 -14.15 16.20
CA SER A 89 -16.44 -14.96 17.19
C SER A 89 -17.71 -15.43 16.49
N LYS A 90 -17.65 -16.68 15.99
CA LYS A 90 -18.82 -17.42 15.49
C LYS A 90 -20.00 -17.22 16.44
N SER A 91 -21.14 -16.79 15.90
CA SER A 91 -22.45 -17.08 16.48
C SER A 91 -23.10 -18.20 15.70
#